data_AF-A0A953ZTV7-F1
#
_entry.id   AF-A0A953ZTV7-F1
#
_cell.length_a   1.000
_cell.length_b   1.000
_cell.length_c   1.000
_cell.angle_alpha   90.00
_cell.angle_beta   90.00
_cell.angle_gamma   90.00
#
_symmetry.space_group_name_H-M   'P 1'
#
loop_
_entity.id
_entity.type
_entity.pdbx_description
1 polymer ?
#
loop_
_entity_poly.entity_id
_entity_poly.type
_entity_poly.pdbx_seq_one_letter_code
_entity_poly.pdbx_strand_id
1 'polypeptide(L)'
;GAIPKDGPSAGIAIASALVSALQGVVVPQDVAMTGELTLLGEVLPIGGVREKVVAARLLGIKRVILPSENRRDVEELRADVVRGLKFEYVDVFEQVFEVLFAGKGKRKVRHKPKGHG
;
A
#
# COMPACT_ATOMS: atom_id res chain seq x y z
N GLY A 1 -7.89 -12.03 -14.17
CA GLY A 1 -9.02 -11.29 -14.78
C GLY A 1 -8.49 -9.98 -15.30
N ALA A 2 -8.45 -9.84 -16.62
CA ALA A 2 -7.80 -8.73 -17.33
C ALA A 2 -8.66 -7.46 -17.28
N ILE A 3 -8.62 -6.76 -16.16
CA ILE A 3 -8.88 -5.31 -16.14
C ILE A 3 -7.50 -4.68 -16.30
N PRO A 4 -7.22 -3.92 -17.38
CA PRO A 4 -5.92 -3.26 -17.54
C PRO A 4 -5.65 -2.39 -16.31
N LYS A 5 -4.56 -2.70 -15.60
CA LYS A 5 -4.08 -1.93 -14.44
C LYS A 5 -2.90 -1.08 -14.87
N ASP A 6 -3.08 -0.35 -15.96
CA ASP A 6 -2.06 0.44 -16.67
C ASP A 6 -1.74 1.76 -15.97
N GLY A 7 -1.21 1.66 -14.75
CA GLY A 7 -0.68 2.83 -14.05
C GLY A 7 0.52 2.46 -13.19
N PRO A 8 1.64 3.22 -13.26
CA PRO A 8 2.84 2.95 -12.45
C PRO A 8 2.60 3.04 -10.94
N SER A 9 1.44 3.60 -10.53
CA SER A 9 1.01 3.81 -9.14
C SER A 9 0.89 2.58 -8.24
N ALA A 10 1.13 1.38 -8.76
CA ALA A 10 1.20 0.13 -7.98
C ALA A 10 2.63 -0.28 -7.58
N GLY A 11 3.65 0.53 -7.91
CA GLY A 11 5.06 0.21 -7.71
C GLY A 11 5.39 -0.23 -6.28
N ILE A 12 4.96 0.54 -5.28
CA ILE A 12 5.22 0.19 -3.87
C ILE A 12 4.46 -1.08 -3.41
N ALA A 13 3.31 -1.38 -4.02
CA ALA A 13 2.54 -2.58 -3.72
C ALA A 13 3.22 -3.84 -4.27
N ILE A 14 3.73 -3.76 -5.50
CA ILE A 14 4.47 -4.85 -6.14
C ILE A 14 5.76 -5.13 -5.37
N ALA A 15 6.53 -4.08 -5.05
CA ALA A 15 7.76 -4.21 -4.27
C ALA A 15 7.49 -4.82 -2.87
N SER A 16 6.44 -4.37 -2.17
CA SER A 16 6.04 -4.94 -0.89
C SER A 16 5.64 -6.42 -0.98
N ALA A 17 4.95 -6.82 -2.05
CA ALA A 17 4.60 -8.22 -2.29
C ALA A 17 5.84 -9.09 -2.50
N LEU A 18 6.85 -8.59 -3.24
CA LEU A 18 8.13 -9.27 -3.43
C LEU A 18 8.89 -9.42 -2.10
N VAL A 19 9.00 -8.34 -1.32
CA VAL A 19 9.63 -8.38 0.01
C VAL A 19 8.93 -9.39 0.92
N SER A 20 7.60 -9.38 0.94
CA SER A 20 6.76 -10.33 1.68
C SER A 20 7.07 -11.78 1.29
N ALA A 21 7.13 -12.06 -0.02
CA ALA A 21 7.43 -13.40 -0.53
C ALA A 21 8.85 -13.86 -0.14
N LEU A 22 9.85 -12.98 -0.22
CA LEU A 22 11.23 -13.26 0.11
C LEU A 22 11.46 -13.46 1.62
N GLN A 23 10.83 -12.65 2.48
CA GLN A 23 10.97 -12.74 3.94
C GLN A 23 10.03 -13.77 4.59
N GLY A 24 9.02 -14.24 3.84
CA GLY A 24 7.95 -15.08 4.34
C GLY A 24 7.11 -14.36 5.41
N VAL A 25 6.93 -13.05 5.30
CA VAL A 25 6.19 -12.20 6.26
C VAL A 25 4.95 -11.65 5.58
N VAL A 26 3.79 -11.81 6.21
CA VAL A 26 2.52 -11.36 5.66
C VAL A 26 2.37 -9.84 5.76
N VAL A 27 2.02 -9.19 4.65
CA VAL A 27 1.56 -7.79 4.63
C VAL A 27 0.19 -7.67 5.33
N PRO A 28 -0.01 -6.70 6.25
CA PRO A 28 -1.30 -6.49 6.91
C PRO A 28 -2.45 -6.29 5.90
N GLN A 29 -3.59 -6.95 6.15
CA GLN A 29 -4.75 -6.89 5.23
C GLN A 29 -5.59 -5.61 5.37
N ASP A 30 -5.36 -4.82 6.42
CA ASP A 30 -6.06 -3.57 6.72
C ASP A 30 -5.32 -2.32 6.20
N VAL A 31 -4.36 -2.52 5.28
CA VAL A 31 -3.54 -1.48 4.65
C VAL A 31 -3.79 -1.44 3.14
N ALA A 32 -4.10 -0.25 2.62
CA ALA A 32 -4.00 0.07 1.19
C ALA A 32 -2.75 0.90 0.94
N MET A 33 -2.15 0.78 -0.25
CA MET A 33 -0.98 1.56 -0.63
C MET A 33 -1.01 1.88 -2.12
N THR A 34 -0.52 3.06 -2.49
CA THR A 34 -0.32 3.47 -3.88
C THR A 34 0.85 4.45 -3.95
N GLY A 35 1.58 4.43 -5.05
CA GLY A 35 2.79 5.22 -5.27
C GLY A 35 3.54 4.62 -6.44
N GLU A 36 4.03 5.47 -7.33
CA GLU A 36 5.00 5.05 -8.34
C GLU A 36 6.36 4.89 -7.66
N LEU A 37 7.08 3.80 -7.99
CA LEU A 37 8.36 3.47 -7.36
C LEU A 37 9.46 3.57 -8.41
N THR A 38 10.47 4.39 -8.14
CA THR A 38 11.66 4.49 -9.00
C THR A 38 12.68 3.40 -8.66
N LEU A 39 13.65 3.18 -9.55
CA LEU A 39 14.76 2.26 -9.28
C LEU A 39 15.67 2.72 -8.13
N LEU A 40 15.65 4.02 -7.82
CA LEU A 40 16.41 4.60 -6.70
C LEU A 40 15.66 4.50 -5.36
N GLY A 41 14.44 3.96 -5.37
CA GLY A 41 13.63 3.79 -4.16
C GLY A 41 12.70 4.97 -3.85
N GLU A 42 12.66 6.01 -4.68
CA GLU A 42 11.78 7.15 -4.48
C GLU A 42 10.31 6.77 -4.74
N VAL A 43 9.41 7.34 -3.95
CA VAL A 43 7.96 7.14 -4.06
C VAL A 43 7.32 8.40 -4.63
N LEU A 44 6.95 8.34 -5.90
CA LEU A 44 6.45 9.48 -6.68
C LEU A 44 4.92 9.64 -6.56
N PRO A 45 4.42 10.89 -6.72
CA PRO A 45 3.00 11.19 -6.65
C PRO A 45 2.18 10.45 -7.70
N ILE A 46 0.91 10.25 -7.39
CA ILE A 46 -0.03 9.56 -8.27
C ILE A 46 -1.25 10.43 -8.58
N GLY A 47 -1.91 10.14 -9.70
CA GLY A 47 -3.22 10.70 -10.01
C GLY A 47 -4.37 9.91 -9.36
N GLY A 48 -5.53 10.54 -9.29
CA GLY A 48 -6.77 9.91 -8.82
C GLY A 48 -6.79 9.59 -7.32
N VAL A 49 -6.22 10.47 -6.50
CA VAL A 49 -6.16 10.29 -5.04
C VAL A 49 -7.55 10.10 -4.46
N ARG A 50 -8.53 10.92 -4.88
CA ARG A 50 -9.90 10.85 -4.40
C ARG A 50 -10.52 9.46 -4.61
N GLU A 51 -10.45 8.93 -5.83
CA GLU A 51 -11.02 7.65 -6.20
C GLU A 51 -10.40 6.50 -5.40
N LYS A 52 -9.07 6.57 -5.21
CA LYS A 52 -8.31 5.56 -4.44
C LYS A 52 -8.65 5.59 -2.95
N VAL A 53 -8.78 6.78 -2.37
CA VAL A 53 -9.18 6.96 -0.96
C VAL A 53 -10.62 6.50 -0.73
N VAL A 54 -11.54 6.85 -1.64
CA VAL A 54 -12.93 6.37 -1.59
C VAL A 54 -12.98 4.84 -1.68
N ALA A 55 -12.22 4.24 -2.61
CA ALA A 55 -12.14 2.79 -2.73
C ALA A 55 -11.61 2.13 -1.45
N ALA A 56 -10.53 2.66 -0.85
CA ALA A 56 -10.01 2.15 0.42
C ALA A 56 -11.07 2.18 1.53
N ARG A 57 -11.81 3.29 1.66
CA ARG A 57 -12.91 3.43 2.64
C ARG A 57 -14.03 2.43 2.38
N LEU A 58 -14.46 2.25 1.13
CA LEU A 58 -15.52 1.29 0.77
C LEU A 58 -15.12 -0.15 1.05
N LEU A 59 -13.84 -0.47 0.95
CA LEU A 59 -13.28 -1.79 1.30
C LEU A 59 -13.06 -1.98 2.82
N GLY A 60 -13.39 -0.98 3.65
CA GLY A 60 -13.21 -1.04 5.09
C GLY A 60 -11.75 -0.98 5.54
N ILE A 61 -10.84 -0.52 4.67
CA ILE A 61 -9.43 -0.31 4.99
C ILE A 61 -9.31 0.83 5.99
N LYS A 62 -8.37 0.69 6.94
CA LYS A 62 -8.15 1.69 8.01
C LYS A 62 -6.89 2.51 7.82
N ARG A 63 -5.92 1.98 7.07
CA ARG A 63 -4.60 2.58 6.87
C ARG A 63 -4.32 2.72 5.39
N VAL A 64 -3.89 3.90 4.96
CA VAL A 64 -3.56 4.19 3.56
C VAL A 64 -2.16 4.77 3.50
N ILE A 65 -1.27 4.13 2.74
CA ILE A 65 0.08 4.64 2.44
C ILE A 65 0.02 5.42 1.13
N LEU A 66 0.49 6.67 1.15
CA LEU A 66 0.50 7.58 0.01
C LEU A 66 1.85 8.31 -0.12
N PRO A 67 2.22 8.76 -1.33
CA PRO A 67 3.35 9.67 -1.51
C PRO A 67 3.12 10.96 -0.72
N SER A 68 4.17 11.52 -0.11
CA SER A 68 4.06 12.78 0.65
C SER A 68 3.54 13.93 -0.18
N GLU A 69 3.89 13.97 -1.47
CA GLU A 69 3.41 14.98 -2.41
C GLU A 69 1.89 14.96 -2.60
N ASN A 70 1.23 13.80 -2.41
CA ASN A 70 -0.22 13.69 -2.47
C ASN A 70 -0.93 14.14 -1.18
N ARG A 71 -0.21 14.65 -0.16
CA ARG A 71 -0.85 15.13 1.08
C ARG A 71 -1.85 16.25 0.82
N ARG A 72 -1.51 17.21 -0.04
CA ARG A 72 -2.38 18.34 -0.38
C ARG A 72 -3.70 17.86 -1.00
N ASP A 73 -3.62 16.89 -1.91
CA ASP A 73 -4.80 16.30 -2.54
C ASP A 73 -5.75 15.67 -1.50
N VAL A 74 -5.20 15.04 -0.45
CA VAL A 74 -5.98 14.46 0.66
C VAL A 74 -6.60 15.54 1.54
N GLU A 75 -5.88 16.62 1.82
CA GLU A 75 -6.36 17.75 2.63
C GLU A 75 -7.54 18.48 1.97
N GLU A 76 -7.62 18.47 0.64
CA GLU A 76 -8.74 19.01 -0.13
C GLU A 76 -9.98 18.10 -0.15
N LEU A 77 -9.86 16.84 0.30
CA LEU A 77 -10.99 15.92 0.34
C LEU A 77 -11.95 16.26 1.48
N ARG A 78 -13.25 16.07 1.20
CA ARG A 78 -14.29 16.25 2.21
C ARG A 78 -14.06 15.36 3.43
N ALA A 79 -14.37 15.87 4.61
CA ALA A 79 -14.20 15.17 5.88
C ALA A 79 -14.90 13.80 5.94
N ASP A 80 -16.02 13.60 5.23
CA ASP A 80 -16.66 12.30 5.16
C ASP A 80 -15.82 11.26 4.40
N VAL A 81 -15.06 11.66 3.37
CA VAL A 81 -14.21 10.77 2.57
C VAL A 81 -13.02 10.24 3.37
N VAL A 82 -12.38 11.12 4.17
CA VAL A 82 -11.17 10.77 4.94
C VAL A 82 -11.48 10.20 6.33
N ARG A 83 -12.73 10.27 6.79
CA ARG A 83 -13.13 9.84 8.13
C ARG A 83 -12.80 8.37 8.39
N GLY A 84 -12.09 8.12 9.49
CA GLY A 84 -11.74 6.77 9.92
C GLY A 84 -10.54 6.15 9.20
N LEU A 85 -9.94 6.88 8.24
CA LEU A 85 -8.69 6.51 7.61
C LEU A 85 -7.51 7.15 8.35
N LYS A 86 -6.42 6.38 8.46
CA LYS A 86 -5.11 6.88 8.87
C LYS A 86 -4.20 6.90 7.65
N PHE A 87 -3.57 8.04 7.40
CA PHE A 87 -2.66 8.22 6.28
C PHE A 87 -1.21 8.16 6.75
N GLU A 88 -0.41 7.34 6.07
CA GLU A 88 1.05 7.28 6.23
C GLU A 88 1.63 7.88 4.95
N TYR A 89 2.33 9.00 5.07
CA TYR A 89 2.95 9.71 3.95
C TYR A 89 4.41 9.31 3.83
N VAL A 90 4.84 8.95 2.62
CA VAL A 90 6.19 8.43 2.35
C VAL A 90 6.84 9.12 1.14
N ASP A 91 8.14 9.26 1.18
CA ASP A 91 9.01 9.79 0.13
C ASP A 91 9.88 8.68 -0.49
N VAL A 92 10.19 7.64 0.28
CA VAL A 92 11.08 6.53 -0.12
C VAL A 92 10.55 5.17 0.33
N PHE A 93 10.90 4.11 -0.39
CA PHE A 93 10.39 2.75 -0.15
C PHE A 93 10.81 2.20 1.22
N GLU A 94 11.94 2.62 1.78
CA GLU A 94 12.38 2.26 3.13
C GLU A 94 11.31 2.62 4.17
N GLN A 95 10.62 3.74 4.03
CA GLN A 95 9.53 4.11 4.93
C GLN A 95 8.33 3.17 4.78
N VAL A 96 8.00 2.75 3.55
CA VAL A 96 6.98 1.71 3.29
C VAL A 96 7.38 0.41 3.97
N PHE A 97 8.66 0.02 3.85
CA PHE A 97 9.18 -1.18 4.49
C PHE A 97 9.03 -1.12 6.01
N GLU A 98 9.40 0.00 6.64
CA GLU A 98 9.26 0.19 8.08
C GLU A 98 7.78 0.09 8.53
N VAL A 99 6.88 0.76 7.80
CA VAL A 99 5.43 0.76 8.06
C VAL A 99 4.83 -0.65 7.99
N LEU A 100 5.32 -1.50 7.09
CA LEU A 100 4.76 -2.84 6.84
C LEU A 100 5.46 -3.96 7.62
N PHE A 101 6.77 -3.86 7.86
CA PHE A 101 7.61 -5.00 8.24
C PHE A 101 8.46 -4.79 9.51
N ALA A 102 8.57 -3.61 10.11
CA ALA A 102 9.46 -3.37 11.26
C ALA A 102 8.90 -3.78 12.64
N GLY A 103 7.63 -4.19 12.74
CA GLY A 103 6.98 -4.53 14.01
C GLY A 103 7.36 -5.89 14.63
N LYS A 104 7.35 -5.95 15.97
CA LYS A 104 7.38 -7.19 16.76
C LYS A 104 6.00 -7.88 16.68
N GLY A 105 5.92 -8.97 15.90
CA GLY A 105 4.66 -9.69 15.67
C GLY A 105 4.48 -10.21 14.23
N LYS A 106 5.59 -10.44 13.51
CA LYS A 106 5.58 -10.85 12.10
C LYS A 106 4.79 -12.15 11.94
N ARG A 107 3.61 -12.06 11.32
CA ARG A 107 2.83 -13.24 10.94
C ARG A 107 3.55 -13.92 9.79
N LYS A 108 4.12 -15.10 10.03
CA LYS A 108 4.79 -15.88 8.97
C LYS A 108 3.76 -16.40 7.97
N VAL A 109 4.13 -16.42 6.69
CA VAL A 109 3.31 -17.03 5.63
C VAL A 109 3.22 -18.54 5.91
N ARG A 110 2.01 -19.04 6.18
CA ARG A 110 1.76 -20.48 6.33
C ARG A 110 1.78 -21.13 4.96
N HIS A 111 2.81 -21.92 4.66
CA HIS A 111 2.79 -22.81 3.49
C HIS A 111 1.95 -24.04 3.84
N LYS A 112 0.80 -24.22 3.18
CA LYS A 112 0.15 -25.54 3.13
C LYS A 112 1.00 -26.41 2.18
N PRO A 113 1.51 -27.58 2.59
CA PRO A 113 2.16 -28.48 1.64
C PRO A 113 1.13 -28.84 0.55
N LYS A 114 1.53 -28.72 -0.72
CA LYS A 114 0.76 -29.25 -1.84
C LYS A 114 0.73 -30.77 -1.67
N GLY A 115 -0.38 -31.31 -1.19
CA GLY A 115 -0.64 -32.74 -1.23
C GLY A 115 -0.59 -33.19 -2.68
N HIS A 116 0.41 -33.99 -3.02
CA HIS A 116 0.41 -34.76 -4.26
C HIS A 116 -0.48 -35.97 -3.98
N GLY A 117 -1.67 -35.96 -4.55
CA GLY A 117 -2.56 -37.12 -4.64
C GLY A 117 -2.77 -37.42 -6.11
#